data_AF-A0A1E5JSH3-F1
#
_entry.id   AF-A0A1E5JSH3-F1
#
_cell.length_a   1.000
_cell.length_b   1.000
_cell.length_c   1.000
_cell.angle_alpha   90.00
_cell.angle_beta   90.00
_cell.angle_gamma   90.00
#
_symmetry.space_group_name_H-M   'P 1'
#
loop_
_entity.id
_entity.type
_entity.pdbx_description
1 polymer ?
#
loop_
_entity_poly.entity_id
_entity_poly.type
_entity_poly.pdbx_seq_one_letter_code
_entity_poly.pdbx_strand_id
1 'polypeptide(L)'
;MTMTTGLSGNEIFCLQLKNYSPGSIVVGNSVHSLGIIGSVGSGFKAKLTQITSLIEEGRETAYKRLLEEAVSKNATGITGVTSQLILHGANVEFLSIGSVSYADSGADNEQFSTSADGQELYAQLDAGYKPICFSFGNVAYSMGLGRGLIGSLKTLGRGEIKEYSDIFNKTRHLALNRIIAHARRYKANAVLGIKTTVLPFGGVNEMLMIGTASHNPQLITDANHDVVTSDMTNIEMWNMARLGYAPVKLLLGTSVYSLGLVGGFTSAIKAFVRGEINELTRMIYHARENALAIINEEAQLIGADDVVGVKTYVYQLGNGLIEFLAIGTAVKKHNRIKTASAQLPPQAIVVDKDTFYDSTNTDSMNVNINTGVKPINRGSLSLVVPLFIIIFFILIQFIIHHFDAVFR
;
A
#
# COMPACT_ATOMS: atom_id res chain seq x y z
N MET A 1 17.36 -25.92 -22.40
CA MET A 1 18.19 -25.13 -21.46
C MET A 1 17.37 -25.01 -20.17
N THR A 2 17.97 -25.25 -19.00
CA THR A 2 17.29 -25.08 -17.71
C THR A 2 17.07 -23.60 -17.42
N MET A 3 15.92 -23.23 -16.90
CA MET A 3 15.50 -21.85 -16.65
C MET A 3 15.15 -21.68 -15.17
N THR A 4 15.65 -20.60 -14.55
CA THR A 4 15.31 -20.22 -13.18
C THR A 4 14.21 -19.16 -13.19
N THR A 5 12.98 -19.55 -12.88
CA THR A 5 11.82 -18.65 -12.82
C THR A 5 11.41 -18.38 -11.39
N GLY A 6 10.84 -17.19 -11.12
CA GLY A 6 10.19 -16.87 -9.85
C GLY A 6 8.72 -17.28 -9.81
N LEU A 7 8.18 -17.82 -10.92
CA LEU A 7 6.79 -18.26 -11.03
C LEU A 7 6.55 -19.59 -10.34
N SER A 8 5.44 -19.71 -9.63
CA SER A 8 4.96 -20.97 -9.09
C SER A 8 4.38 -21.88 -10.18
N GLY A 9 4.20 -23.17 -9.87
CA GLY A 9 3.54 -24.11 -10.79
C GLY A 9 2.10 -23.69 -11.12
N ASN A 10 1.39 -23.07 -10.18
CA ASN A 10 0.04 -22.57 -10.40
C ASN A 10 0.01 -21.36 -11.34
N GLU A 11 0.97 -20.45 -11.18
CA GLU A 11 1.16 -19.32 -12.08
C GLU A 11 1.50 -19.78 -13.51
N ILE A 12 2.44 -20.70 -13.66
CA ILE A 12 2.82 -21.25 -14.98
C ILE A 12 1.62 -21.88 -15.69
N PHE A 13 0.82 -22.67 -14.96
CA PHE A 13 -0.39 -23.26 -15.50
C PHE A 13 -1.37 -22.19 -15.99
N CYS A 14 -1.60 -21.14 -15.19
CA CYS A 14 -2.49 -20.04 -15.55
C CYS A 14 -2.00 -19.26 -16.77
N LEU A 15 -0.69 -18.98 -16.86
CA LEU A 15 -0.09 -18.32 -18.02
C LEU A 15 -0.23 -19.14 -19.30
N GLN A 16 -0.01 -20.46 -19.22
CA GLN A 16 -0.16 -21.35 -20.38
C GLN A 16 -1.59 -21.38 -20.93
N LEU A 17 -2.62 -21.27 -20.07
CA LEU A 17 -4.01 -21.15 -20.52
C LEU A 17 -4.29 -19.86 -21.31
N LYS A 18 -3.37 -18.89 -21.25
CA LYS A 18 -3.40 -17.64 -22.04
C LYS A 18 -2.29 -17.57 -23.08
N ASN A 19 -1.68 -18.71 -23.43
CA ASN A 19 -0.59 -18.84 -24.39
C ASN A 19 0.65 -18.02 -24.02
N TYR A 20 0.98 -17.93 -22.72
CA TYR A 20 2.25 -17.40 -22.25
C TYR A 20 3.12 -18.50 -21.64
N SER A 21 4.37 -18.55 -22.05
CA SER A 21 5.40 -19.41 -21.49
C SER A 21 6.20 -18.69 -20.40
N PRO A 22 6.65 -19.40 -19.35
CA PRO A 22 7.42 -18.79 -18.27
C PRO A 22 8.82 -18.40 -18.73
N GLY A 23 9.39 -17.43 -18.01
CA GLY A 23 10.72 -16.93 -18.21
C GLY A 23 11.49 -16.75 -16.89
N SER A 24 12.75 -16.31 -16.98
CA SER A 24 13.57 -16.09 -15.79
C SER A 24 13.13 -14.89 -14.94
N ILE A 25 13.56 -14.87 -13.67
CA ILE A 25 13.48 -13.66 -12.84
C ILE A 25 14.26 -12.48 -13.47
N VAL A 26 13.77 -11.26 -13.27
CA VAL A 26 14.44 -9.99 -13.61
C VAL A 26 14.40 -9.05 -12.42
N VAL A 27 15.45 -8.25 -12.28
CA VAL A 27 15.69 -7.40 -11.12
C VAL A 27 16.23 -6.05 -11.57
N GLY A 28 15.67 -4.99 -11.01
CA GLY A 28 16.20 -3.64 -11.15
C GLY A 28 16.43 -3.01 -9.79
N ASN A 29 17.64 -2.54 -9.53
CA ASN A 29 18.02 -1.94 -8.27
C ASN A 29 18.44 -0.48 -8.45
N SER A 30 18.20 0.37 -7.46
CA SER A 30 18.74 1.74 -7.38
C SER A 30 19.12 2.06 -5.95
N VAL A 31 20.38 2.43 -5.69
CA VAL A 31 20.89 2.71 -4.34
C VAL A 31 21.24 4.18 -4.23
N HIS A 32 20.69 4.85 -3.22
CA HIS A 32 20.95 6.26 -2.93
C HIS A 32 21.49 6.41 -1.51
N SER A 33 22.45 7.33 -1.32
CA SER A 33 22.94 7.67 0.01
C SER A 33 22.02 8.69 0.69
N LEU A 34 21.70 8.47 1.97
CA LEU A 34 20.93 9.40 2.80
C LEU A 34 21.81 10.53 3.39
N GLY A 35 23.14 10.44 3.24
CA GLY A 35 24.15 11.21 3.98
C GLY A 35 24.10 12.73 3.86
N ILE A 36 23.26 13.30 2.97
CA ILE A 36 23.13 14.75 2.74
C ILE A 36 21.72 15.28 3.07
N ILE A 37 20.75 14.42 3.38
CA ILE A 37 19.35 14.84 3.66
C ILE A 37 19.24 15.61 5.01
N GLY A 38 20.33 15.69 5.78
CA GLY A 38 20.39 16.35 7.10
C GLY A 38 21.25 17.61 7.23
N SER A 39 22.06 18.00 6.23
CA SER A 39 23.10 19.03 6.41
C SER A 39 22.81 20.42 5.84
N VAL A 40 21.81 20.59 4.97
CA VAL A 40 21.48 21.89 4.37
C VAL A 40 20.24 22.47 5.04
N GLY A 41 20.43 23.56 5.80
CA GLY A 41 19.47 24.25 6.67
C GLY A 41 18.18 24.72 5.98
N SER A 42 17.33 23.79 5.57
CA SER A 42 16.11 24.04 4.81
C SER A 42 14.89 23.66 5.63
N GLY A 43 13.89 24.54 5.66
CA GLY A 43 12.66 24.34 6.42
C GLY A 43 11.96 23.02 6.07
N PHE A 44 11.14 22.52 6.98
CA PHE A 44 10.45 21.22 6.92
C PHE A 44 9.81 20.88 5.55
N LYS A 45 9.24 21.88 4.86
CA LYS A 45 8.66 21.70 3.51
C LYS A 45 9.70 21.29 2.47
N ALA A 46 10.89 21.91 2.48
CA ALA A 46 11.96 21.61 1.53
C ALA A 46 12.49 20.18 1.72
N LYS A 47 12.63 19.74 2.98
CA LYS A 47 13.02 18.37 3.32
C LYS A 47 12.00 17.33 2.84
N LEU A 48 10.70 17.60 3.00
CA LEU A 48 9.65 16.69 2.52
C LEU A 48 9.67 16.52 1.00
N THR A 49 9.83 17.63 0.26
CA THR A 49 9.95 17.59 -1.20
C THR A 49 11.17 16.79 -1.64
N GLN A 50 12.34 17.02 -1.03
CA GLN A 50 13.57 16.28 -1.36
C GLN A 50 13.42 14.77 -1.11
N ILE A 51 12.83 14.37 0.02
CA ILE A 51 12.56 12.96 0.31
C ILE A 51 11.59 12.36 -0.71
N THR A 52 10.53 13.09 -1.06
CA THR A 52 9.55 12.64 -2.06
C THR A 52 10.22 12.40 -3.41
N SER A 53 11.03 13.35 -3.88
CA SER A 53 11.77 13.24 -5.14
C SER A 53 12.75 12.07 -5.11
N LEU A 54 13.51 11.88 -4.03
CA LEU A 54 14.44 10.76 -3.90
C LEU A 54 13.74 9.40 -3.98
N ILE A 55 12.59 9.26 -3.33
CA ILE A 55 11.78 8.04 -3.40
C ILE A 55 11.26 7.80 -4.82
N GLU A 56 10.72 8.85 -5.44
CA GLU A 56 10.14 8.79 -6.78
C GLU A 56 11.20 8.41 -7.82
N GLU A 57 12.32 9.13 -7.85
CA GLU A 57 13.46 8.87 -8.74
C GLU A 57 14.09 7.50 -8.50
N GLY A 58 14.22 7.10 -7.24
CA GLY A 58 14.77 5.81 -6.86
C GLY A 58 13.93 4.64 -7.37
N ARG A 59 12.59 4.72 -7.21
CA ARG A 59 11.66 3.70 -7.72
C ARG A 59 11.60 3.67 -9.24
N GLU A 60 11.51 4.83 -9.89
CA GLU A 60 11.50 4.93 -11.36
C GLU A 60 12.80 4.37 -11.95
N THR A 61 13.96 4.67 -11.36
CA THR A 61 15.26 4.15 -11.81
C THR A 61 15.35 2.62 -11.65
N ALA A 62 14.92 2.09 -10.50
CA ALA A 62 14.90 0.66 -10.26
C ALA A 62 13.96 -0.06 -11.26
N TYR A 63 12.77 0.49 -11.50
CA TYR A 63 11.82 -0.07 -12.45
C TYR A 63 12.34 -0.02 -13.89
N LYS A 64 12.96 1.10 -14.31
CA LYS A 64 13.58 1.23 -15.63
C LYS A 64 14.64 0.16 -15.87
N ARG A 65 15.51 -0.11 -14.89
CA ARG A 65 16.55 -1.15 -14.98
C ARG A 65 15.95 -2.56 -15.09
N LEU A 66 14.84 -2.82 -14.38
CA LEU A 66 14.09 -4.06 -14.52
C LEU A 66 13.54 -4.24 -15.95
N LEU A 67 13.01 -3.17 -16.56
CA LEU A 67 12.56 -3.21 -17.96
C LEU A 67 13.72 -3.44 -18.93
N GLU A 68 14.86 -2.78 -18.73
CA GLU A 68 16.08 -2.98 -19.55
C GLU A 68 16.56 -4.44 -19.51
N GLU A 69 16.56 -5.07 -18.32
CA GLU A 69 16.89 -6.50 -18.20
C GLU A 69 15.88 -7.38 -18.94
N ALA A 70 14.58 -7.11 -18.82
CA ALA A 70 13.55 -7.87 -19.52
C ALA A 70 13.66 -7.74 -21.05
N VAL A 71 13.98 -6.55 -21.55
CA VAL A 71 14.24 -6.31 -22.99
C VAL A 71 15.46 -7.11 -23.46
N SER A 72 16.53 -7.15 -22.67
CA SER A 72 17.73 -7.96 -23.00
C SER A 72 17.45 -9.46 -23.13
N LYS A 73 16.36 -9.92 -22.49
CA LYS A 73 15.89 -11.31 -22.53
C LYS A 73 14.82 -11.56 -23.59
N ASN A 74 14.51 -10.57 -24.44
CA ASN A 74 13.41 -10.60 -25.41
C ASN A 74 12.06 -10.98 -24.79
N ALA A 75 11.80 -10.54 -23.56
CA ALA A 75 10.56 -10.82 -22.87
C ALA A 75 9.37 -10.08 -23.52
N THR A 76 8.20 -10.72 -23.51
CA THR A 76 6.94 -10.05 -23.85
C THR A 76 6.35 -9.36 -22.63
N GLY A 77 6.31 -10.06 -21.50
CA GLY A 77 5.69 -9.58 -20.27
C GLY A 77 6.62 -9.68 -19.07
N ILE A 78 6.35 -8.87 -18.05
CA ILE A 78 6.89 -9.07 -16.69
C ILE A 78 5.72 -9.17 -15.72
N THR A 79 5.64 -10.29 -15.02
CA THR A 79 4.58 -10.62 -14.07
C THR A 79 5.07 -10.50 -12.63
N GLY A 80 4.13 -10.27 -11.71
CA GLY A 80 4.41 -10.19 -10.28
C GLY A 80 5.35 -9.05 -9.91
N VAL A 81 5.34 -7.93 -10.65
CA VAL A 81 6.26 -6.83 -10.39
C VAL A 81 5.99 -6.24 -9.00
N THR A 82 7.03 -6.24 -8.16
CA THR A 82 7.03 -5.60 -6.84
C THR A 82 7.99 -4.42 -6.82
N SER A 83 7.77 -3.47 -5.89
CA SER A 83 8.70 -2.38 -5.63
C SER A 83 8.95 -2.24 -4.12
N GLN A 84 10.18 -2.52 -3.70
CA GLN A 84 10.61 -2.54 -2.31
C GLN A 84 11.53 -1.35 -2.01
N LEU A 85 11.60 -1.01 -0.72
CA LEU A 85 12.52 -0.03 -0.18
C LEU A 85 13.23 -0.71 0.98
N ILE A 86 14.54 -0.85 0.86
CA ILE A 86 15.40 -1.57 1.81
C ILE A 86 16.42 -0.56 2.37
N LEU A 87 16.55 -0.53 3.69
CA LEU A 87 17.50 0.35 4.36
C LEU A 87 18.80 -0.40 4.65
N HIS A 88 19.91 0.13 4.12
CA HIS A 88 21.26 -0.39 4.31
C HIS A 88 22.10 0.64 5.08
N GLY A 89 21.87 0.73 6.39
CA GLY A 89 22.53 1.72 7.24
C GLY A 89 22.24 3.15 6.78
N ALA A 90 23.24 3.82 6.19
CA ALA A 90 23.12 5.17 5.65
C ALA A 90 22.64 5.24 4.18
N ASN A 91 22.38 4.10 3.55
CA ASN A 91 21.91 4.03 2.17
C ASN A 91 20.48 3.48 2.12
N VAL A 92 19.75 3.84 1.07
CA VAL A 92 18.46 3.26 0.73
C VAL A 92 18.57 2.59 -0.63
N GLU A 93 18.11 1.35 -0.70
CA GLU A 93 17.96 0.59 -1.94
C GLU A 93 16.48 0.53 -2.33
N PHE A 94 16.20 0.90 -3.57
CA PHE A 94 14.94 0.65 -4.25
C PHE A 94 15.12 -0.58 -5.12
N LEU A 95 14.29 -1.58 -4.90
CA LEU A 95 14.41 -2.88 -5.54
C LEU A 95 13.10 -3.22 -6.24
N SER A 96 13.15 -3.40 -7.56
CA SER A 96 12.04 -3.90 -8.37
C SER A 96 12.36 -5.31 -8.85
N ILE A 97 11.42 -6.23 -8.68
CA ILE A 97 11.59 -7.65 -9.03
C ILE A 97 10.33 -8.12 -9.76
N GLY A 98 10.49 -8.98 -10.77
CA GLY A 98 9.39 -9.70 -11.39
C GLY A 98 9.88 -10.93 -12.17
N SER A 99 8.96 -11.68 -12.75
CA SER A 99 9.26 -12.85 -13.59
C SER A 99 8.84 -12.59 -15.02
N VAL A 100 9.74 -12.81 -15.98
CA VAL A 100 9.40 -12.59 -17.40
C VAL A 100 8.48 -13.68 -17.93
N SER A 101 7.68 -13.33 -18.93
CA SER A 101 6.82 -14.24 -19.68
C SER A 101 6.99 -13.99 -21.18
N TYR A 102 6.84 -15.04 -21.97
CA TYR A 102 6.96 -15.01 -23.43
C TYR A 102 5.60 -15.32 -24.05
N ALA A 103 5.15 -14.49 -24.99
CA ALA A 103 3.96 -14.81 -25.78
C ALA A 103 4.26 -15.96 -26.75
N ASP A 104 3.46 -17.01 -26.66
CA ASP A 104 3.42 -18.10 -27.63
C ASP A 104 2.40 -17.78 -28.74
N SER A 105 2.28 -18.70 -29.71
CA SER A 105 1.32 -18.55 -30.80
C SER A 105 -0.11 -18.35 -30.27
N GLY A 106 -0.74 -17.24 -30.64
CA GLY A 106 -2.10 -16.90 -30.23
C GLY A 106 -2.20 -16.03 -28.97
N ALA A 107 -1.10 -15.68 -28.31
CA ALA A 107 -1.07 -14.62 -27.30
C ALA A 107 -0.87 -13.22 -27.92
N ASP A 108 -1.22 -12.19 -27.16
CA ASP A 108 -0.84 -10.81 -27.48
C ASP A 108 0.67 -10.64 -27.27
N ASN A 109 1.34 -10.09 -28.28
CA ASN A 109 2.80 -9.91 -28.28
C ASN A 109 3.22 -8.47 -27.93
N GLU A 110 2.28 -7.59 -27.60
CA GLU A 110 2.58 -6.27 -27.07
C GLU A 110 3.34 -6.39 -25.74
N GLN A 111 4.38 -5.56 -25.58
CA GLN A 111 5.18 -5.58 -24.36
C GLN A 111 4.41 -5.01 -23.19
N PHE A 112 4.47 -5.69 -22.04
CA PHE A 112 3.81 -5.24 -20.83
C PHE A 112 4.61 -5.54 -19.57
N SER A 113 4.23 -4.87 -18.49
CA SER A 113 4.58 -5.28 -17.13
C SER A 113 3.34 -5.18 -16.25
N THR A 114 3.29 -5.97 -15.17
CA THR A 114 2.09 -6.04 -14.33
C THR A 114 2.46 -6.34 -12.88
N SER A 115 1.70 -5.76 -11.95
CA SER A 115 1.80 -6.11 -10.52
C SER A 115 1.13 -7.44 -10.22
N ALA A 116 0.31 -7.95 -11.14
CA ALA A 116 -0.38 -9.22 -11.02
C ALA A 116 0.61 -10.37 -11.23
N ASP A 117 0.57 -11.36 -10.34
CA ASP A 117 1.23 -12.65 -10.55
C ASP A 117 0.58 -13.43 -11.71
N GLY A 118 1.10 -14.60 -12.07
CA GLY A 118 0.57 -15.38 -13.20
C GLY A 118 -0.90 -15.81 -13.03
N GLN A 119 -1.35 -16.03 -11.80
CA GLN A 119 -2.75 -16.39 -11.48
C GLN A 119 -3.67 -15.19 -11.66
N GLU A 120 -3.28 -14.04 -11.09
CA GLU A 120 -4.02 -12.79 -11.19
C GLU A 120 -4.03 -12.24 -12.62
N LEU A 121 -2.93 -12.41 -13.38
CA LEU A 121 -2.87 -12.02 -14.78
C LEU A 121 -3.84 -12.84 -15.65
N TYR A 122 -3.97 -14.14 -15.40
CA TYR A 122 -5.00 -14.95 -16.07
C TYR A 122 -6.39 -14.33 -15.86
N ALA A 123 -6.73 -13.95 -14.62
CA ALA A 123 -8.02 -13.36 -14.30
C ALA A 123 -8.24 -12.01 -15.02
N GLN A 124 -7.21 -11.16 -15.10
CA GLN A 124 -7.28 -9.91 -15.87
C GLN A 124 -7.55 -10.16 -17.35
N LEU A 125 -6.75 -11.02 -17.98
CA LEU A 125 -6.86 -11.34 -19.41
C LEU A 125 -8.22 -11.98 -19.72
N ASP A 126 -8.72 -12.88 -18.86
CA ASP A 126 -10.01 -13.53 -19.05
C ASP A 126 -11.19 -12.56 -18.89
N ALA A 127 -11.08 -11.55 -18.02
CA ALA A 127 -12.06 -10.46 -17.91
C ALA A 127 -11.93 -9.40 -19.03
N GLY A 128 -11.02 -9.60 -19.99
CA GLY A 128 -10.83 -8.74 -21.15
C GLY A 128 -9.95 -7.50 -20.91
N TYR A 129 -9.20 -7.47 -19.81
CA TYR A 129 -8.21 -6.45 -19.54
C TYR A 129 -6.86 -6.86 -20.12
N LYS A 130 -6.30 -6.01 -20.98
CA LYS A 130 -4.94 -6.15 -21.50
C LYS A 130 -3.97 -5.37 -20.61
N PRO A 131 -2.98 -6.00 -19.95
CA PRO A 131 -1.98 -5.28 -19.18
C PRO A 131 -1.13 -4.39 -20.10
N ILE A 132 -0.73 -3.22 -19.61
CA ILE A 132 0.16 -2.29 -20.31
C ILE A 132 1.42 -2.07 -19.49
N CYS A 133 1.29 -1.66 -18.23
CA CYS A 133 2.45 -1.46 -17.38
C CYS A 133 2.14 -1.60 -15.88
N PHE A 134 3.18 -1.97 -15.13
CA PHE A 134 3.26 -1.81 -13.69
C PHE A 134 3.17 -0.32 -13.38
N SER A 135 2.10 0.06 -12.69
CA SER A 135 1.82 1.45 -12.34
C SER A 135 1.98 1.65 -10.84
N PHE A 136 2.50 2.80 -10.47
CA PHE A 136 2.65 3.19 -9.07
C PHE A 136 2.42 4.68 -8.86
N GLY A 137 1.96 5.02 -7.66
CA GLY A 137 1.78 6.38 -7.18
C GLY A 137 2.30 6.48 -5.74
N ASN A 138 3.38 7.23 -5.55
CA ASN A 138 4.03 7.44 -4.26
C ASN A 138 3.70 8.83 -3.71
N VAL A 139 3.54 8.98 -2.40
CA VAL A 139 3.46 10.28 -1.71
C VAL A 139 4.21 10.18 -0.40
N ALA A 140 5.15 11.08 -0.14
CA ALA A 140 5.70 11.23 1.20
C ALA A 140 4.91 12.30 1.97
N TYR A 141 4.58 12.01 3.23
CA TYR A 141 3.89 12.94 4.12
C TYR A 141 4.38 12.76 5.55
N SER A 142 4.30 13.80 6.37
CA SER A 142 4.72 13.74 7.76
C SER A 142 3.52 13.91 8.69
N MET A 143 3.44 13.09 9.74
CA MET A 143 2.41 13.21 10.78
C MET A 143 2.54 14.50 11.61
N GLY A 144 3.72 15.13 11.59
CA GLY A 144 4.01 16.35 12.37
C GLY A 144 3.36 17.63 11.82
N LEU A 145 2.75 17.59 10.63
CA LEU A 145 2.16 18.74 9.94
C LEU A 145 0.97 19.39 10.68
N GLY A 146 0.46 18.76 11.74
CA GLY A 146 -0.58 19.33 12.61
C GLY A 146 -0.09 19.89 13.96
N ARG A 147 1.21 19.80 14.29
CA ARG A 147 1.75 20.31 15.58
C ARG A 147 1.49 21.80 15.81
N GLY A 148 1.42 22.61 14.75
CA GLY A 148 1.12 24.05 14.84
C GLY A 148 -0.37 24.40 14.88
N LEU A 149 -1.26 23.44 14.57
CA LEU A 149 -2.70 23.68 14.45
C LEU A 149 -3.47 23.41 15.75
N ILE A 150 -2.87 22.73 16.73
CA ILE A 150 -3.46 22.53 18.07
C ILE A 150 -3.74 23.89 18.76
N GLY A 151 -2.98 24.94 18.42
CA GLY A 151 -3.17 26.29 18.97
C GLY A 151 -4.37 27.08 18.40
N SER A 152 -5.04 26.58 17.36
CA SER A 152 -6.19 27.23 16.71
C SER A 152 -7.33 26.25 16.44
N LEU A 153 -7.68 25.43 17.44
CA LEU A 153 -8.85 24.54 17.40
C LEU A 153 -10.12 25.35 17.07
N LYS A 154 -10.56 25.34 15.82
CA LYS A 154 -11.76 26.09 15.39
C LYS A 154 -12.93 25.23 14.91
N THR A 155 -12.82 23.91 14.87
CA THR A 155 -13.94 23.08 14.42
C THR A 155 -13.95 21.72 15.10
N LEU A 156 -14.57 21.67 16.29
CA LEU A 156 -14.78 20.42 17.02
C LEU A 156 -16.19 19.90 16.77
N GLY A 157 -16.33 18.96 15.84
CA GLY A 157 -17.55 18.19 15.63
C GLY A 157 -17.41 16.82 16.29
N ARG A 158 -18.08 16.59 17.43
CA ARG A 158 -18.19 15.26 18.09
C ARG A 158 -16.87 14.48 18.33
N GLY A 159 -15.71 15.16 18.38
CA GLY A 159 -14.41 14.55 18.65
C GLY A 159 -13.54 14.28 17.42
N GLU A 160 -14.06 14.46 16.21
CA GLU A 160 -13.26 14.45 14.98
C GLU A 160 -12.40 15.73 14.92
N ILE A 161 -11.15 15.58 14.48
CA ILE A 161 -10.29 16.70 14.13
C ILE A 161 -10.25 16.83 12.61
N LYS A 162 -11.18 17.62 12.07
CA LYS A 162 -11.45 17.69 10.63
C LYS A 162 -10.21 18.05 9.82
N GLU A 163 -9.37 18.94 10.33
CA GLU A 163 -8.14 19.36 9.66
C GLU A 163 -7.16 18.18 9.48
N TYR A 164 -7.08 17.27 10.44
CA TYR A 164 -6.27 16.05 10.28
C TYR A 164 -6.94 15.09 9.29
N SER A 165 -8.25 14.83 9.44
CA SER A 165 -9.00 14.00 8.49
C SER A 165 -8.78 14.46 7.05
N ASP A 166 -8.85 15.77 6.80
CA ASP A 166 -8.69 16.37 5.48
C ASP A 166 -7.27 16.23 4.95
N ILE A 167 -6.24 16.38 5.78
CA ILE A 167 -4.83 16.13 5.39
C ILE A 167 -4.65 14.68 4.94
N PHE A 168 -5.15 13.73 5.72
CA PHE A 168 -5.01 12.31 5.40
C PHE A 168 -5.81 11.91 4.16
N ASN A 169 -7.05 12.39 4.04
CA ASN A 169 -7.85 12.21 2.82
C ASN A 169 -7.14 12.80 1.61
N LYS A 170 -6.63 14.03 1.69
CA LYS A 170 -5.89 14.67 0.59
C LYS A 170 -4.64 13.89 0.19
N THR A 171 -3.86 13.39 1.16
CA THR A 171 -2.67 12.57 0.88
C THR A 171 -3.03 11.27 0.15
N ARG A 172 -4.08 10.58 0.59
CA ARG A 172 -4.57 9.35 -0.04
C ARG A 172 -5.03 9.57 -1.47
N HIS A 173 -5.84 10.61 -1.69
CA HIS A 173 -6.31 10.98 -3.02
C HIS A 173 -5.17 11.44 -3.93
N LEU A 174 -4.13 12.08 -3.37
CA LEU A 174 -2.94 12.44 -4.13
C LEU A 174 -2.19 11.19 -4.63
N ALA A 175 -2.04 10.16 -3.80
CA ALA A 175 -1.41 8.89 -4.21
C ALA A 175 -2.23 8.21 -5.32
N LEU A 176 -3.56 8.18 -5.18
CA LEU A 176 -4.48 7.67 -6.20
C LEU A 176 -4.37 8.45 -7.52
N ASN A 177 -4.33 9.78 -7.45
CA ASN A 177 -4.17 10.63 -8.62
C ASN A 177 -2.82 10.41 -9.32
N ARG A 178 -1.75 10.13 -8.56
CA ARG A 178 -0.43 9.84 -9.13
C ARG A 178 -0.41 8.51 -9.89
N ILE A 179 -0.99 7.44 -9.34
CA ILE A 179 -1.06 6.16 -10.06
C ILE A 179 -1.98 6.24 -11.29
N ILE A 180 -3.06 7.03 -11.23
CA ILE A 180 -3.91 7.34 -12.38
C ILE A 180 -3.12 8.11 -13.44
N ALA A 181 -2.41 9.17 -13.06
CA ALA A 181 -1.59 9.95 -13.99
C ALA A 181 -0.52 9.08 -14.64
N HIS A 182 0.11 8.18 -13.88
CA HIS A 182 1.04 7.20 -14.42
C HIS A 182 0.38 6.34 -15.49
N ALA A 183 -0.79 5.75 -15.22
CA ALA A 183 -1.53 4.94 -16.19
C ALA A 183 -1.93 5.73 -17.46
N ARG A 184 -2.37 6.99 -17.32
CA ARG A 184 -2.71 7.88 -18.45
C ARG A 184 -1.54 8.10 -19.40
N ARG A 185 -0.30 8.23 -18.88
CA ARG A 185 0.92 8.38 -19.72
C ARG A 185 1.07 7.23 -20.73
N TYR A 186 0.58 6.05 -20.37
CA TYR A 186 0.63 4.84 -21.20
C TYR A 186 -0.70 4.53 -21.90
N LYS A 187 -1.65 5.47 -21.92
CA LYS A 187 -2.99 5.33 -22.56
C LYS A 187 -3.82 4.17 -22.01
N ALA A 188 -3.57 3.76 -20.77
CA ALA A 188 -4.42 2.81 -20.06
C ALA A 188 -5.75 3.46 -19.67
N ASN A 189 -6.82 2.67 -19.61
CA ASN A 189 -8.14 3.11 -19.16
C ASN A 189 -8.57 2.45 -17.83
N ALA A 190 -7.69 1.67 -17.21
CA ALA A 190 -7.89 1.05 -15.92
C ALA A 190 -6.57 0.94 -15.13
N VAL A 191 -6.66 1.01 -13.80
CA VAL A 191 -5.62 0.52 -12.87
C VAL A 191 -6.25 -0.47 -11.90
N LEU A 192 -5.80 -1.72 -11.97
CA LEU A 192 -6.40 -2.86 -11.27
C LEU A 192 -5.48 -3.39 -10.17
N GLY A 193 -6.08 -4.09 -9.20
CA GLY A 193 -5.35 -4.74 -8.12
C GLY A 193 -4.52 -3.77 -7.29
N ILE A 194 -5.03 -2.55 -7.07
CA ILE A 194 -4.29 -1.51 -6.37
C ILE A 194 -4.01 -1.95 -4.93
N LYS A 195 -2.73 -2.14 -4.62
CA LYS A 195 -2.23 -2.43 -3.28
C LYS A 195 -1.65 -1.15 -2.69
N THR A 196 -2.21 -0.71 -1.56
CA THR A 196 -1.73 0.48 -0.83
C THR A 196 -0.85 0.03 0.34
N THR A 197 0.35 0.60 0.43
CA THR A 197 1.29 0.36 1.53
C THR A 197 1.73 1.70 2.14
N VAL A 198 1.95 1.71 3.45
CA VAL A 198 2.49 2.87 4.17
C VAL A 198 3.78 2.42 4.86
N LEU A 199 4.90 3.07 4.55
CA LEU A 199 6.23 2.73 5.03
C LEU A 199 6.86 3.94 5.73
N PRO A 200 7.36 3.80 6.97
CA PRO A 200 8.13 4.86 7.61
C PRO A 200 9.49 5.03 6.91
N PHE A 201 9.87 6.26 6.57
CA PHE A 201 11.14 6.57 5.91
C PHE A 201 11.65 7.97 6.29
N GLY A 202 12.87 8.08 6.83
CA GLY A 202 13.53 9.38 7.01
C GLY A 202 12.79 10.41 7.88
N GLY A 203 11.93 9.97 8.81
CA GLY A 203 11.08 10.84 9.65
C GLY A 203 9.78 11.29 8.98
N VAL A 204 9.45 10.75 7.82
CA VAL A 204 8.16 10.87 7.12
C VAL A 204 7.57 9.48 6.89
N ASN A 205 6.33 9.40 6.43
CA ASN A 205 5.70 8.18 5.94
C ASN A 205 5.60 8.27 4.42
N GLU A 206 6.03 7.24 3.73
CA GLU A 206 5.74 7.01 2.32
C GLU A 206 4.43 6.24 2.20
N MET A 207 3.47 6.77 1.47
CA MET A 207 2.34 6.02 0.95
C MET A 207 2.63 5.62 -0.49
N LEU A 208 2.63 4.32 -0.77
CA LEU A 208 2.85 3.76 -2.09
C LEU A 208 1.62 2.95 -2.50
N MET A 209 1.00 3.35 -3.60
CA MET A 209 0.03 2.54 -4.33
C MET A 209 0.74 1.89 -5.52
N ILE A 210 0.56 0.58 -5.69
CA ILE A 210 1.01 -0.15 -6.88
C ILE A 210 -0.17 -0.91 -7.48
N GLY A 211 -0.17 -1.09 -8.80
CA GLY A 211 -1.21 -1.82 -9.50
C GLY A 211 -0.82 -2.09 -10.94
N THR A 212 -1.76 -2.65 -11.70
CA THR A 212 -1.58 -2.90 -13.12
C THR A 212 -2.38 -1.89 -13.93
N ALA A 213 -1.70 -1.05 -14.69
CA ALA A 213 -2.36 -0.24 -15.70
C ALA A 213 -2.72 -1.14 -16.89
N SER A 214 -4.00 -1.11 -17.29
CA SER A 214 -4.55 -1.98 -18.31
C SER A 214 -5.49 -1.22 -19.24
N HIS A 215 -5.74 -1.80 -20.42
CA HIS A 215 -6.79 -1.36 -21.31
C HIS A 215 -7.87 -2.43 -21.46
N ASN A 216 -9.13 -2.04 -21.28
CA ASN A 216 -10.28 -2.91 -21.56
C ASN A 216 -11.31 -2.16 -22.43
N PRO A 217 -11.56 -2.63 -23.67
CA PRO A 217 -12.51 -1.99 -24.58
C PRO A 217 -13.98 -2.11 -24.14
N GLN A 218 -14.29 -2.98 -23.16
CA GLN A 218 -15.64 -3.13 -22.62
C GLN A 218 -16.01 -2.00 -21.65
N LEU A 219 -15.02 -1.28 -21.12
CA LEU A 219 -15.24 -0.15 -20.21
C LEU A 219 -15.83 1.05 -20.95
N ILE A 220 -16.79 1.70 -20.30
CA ILE A 220 -17.32 2.99 -20.74
C ILE A 220 -16.64 4.05 -19.88
N THR A 221 -15.65 4.73 -20.45
CA THR A 221 -14.99 5.86 -19.80
C THR A 221 -15.56 7.17 -20.32
N ASP A 222 -15.54 8.19 -19.47
CA ASP A 222 -15.94 9.56 -19.82
C ASP A 222 -14.78 10.54 -19.53
N ALA A 223 -14.97 11.83 -19.83
CA ALA A 223 -13.93 12.84 -19.63
C ALA A 223 -13.51 13.00 -18.16
N ASN A 224 -14.36 12.62 -17.20
CA ASN A 224 -14.10 12.73 -15.77
C ASN A 224 -13.53 11.42 -15.17
N HIS A 225 -13.79 10.29 -15.82
CA HIS A 225 -13.36 8.93 -15.43
C HIS A 225 -12.73 8.22 -16.64
N ASP A 226 -11.68 8.82 -17.18
CA ASP A 226 -10.92 8.27 -18.30
C ASP A 226 -10.11 7.02 -17.92
N VAL A 227 -9.80 6.88 -16.62
CA VAL A 227 -9.11 5.72 -16.04
C VAL A 227 -9.87 5.24 -14.81
N VAL A 228 -10.42 4.03 -14.88
CA VAL A 228 -11.07 3.40 -13.71
C VAL A 228 -10.02 2.88 -12.73
N THR A 229 -10.35 2.81 -11.44
CA THR A 229 -9.42 2.32 -10.41
C THR A 229 -10.10 1.32 -9.48
N SER A 230 -9.34 0.32 -9.00
CA SER A 230 -9.89 -0.74 -8.15
C SER A 230 -8.83 -1.34 -7.22
N ASP A 231 -9.17 -1.53 -5.94
CA ASP A 231 -8.38 -2.32 -4.98
C ASP A 231 -8.82 -3.79 -4.90
N MET A 232 -9.89 -4.17 -5.61
CA MET A 232 -10.27 -5.58 -5.75
C MET A 232 -9.07 -6.37 -6.30
N THR A 233 -8.83 -7.54 -5.74
CA THR A 233 -7.92 -8.52 -6.36
C THR A 233 -8.40 -8.82 -7.78
N ASN A 234 -7.48 -9.27 -8.63
CA ASN A 234 -7.84 -9.57 -10.02
C ASN A 234 -8.84 -10.73 -10.12
N ILE A 235 -8.85 -11.62 -9.13
CA ILE A 235 -9.82 -12.70 -8.96
C ILE A 235 -11.21 -12.16 -8.59
N GLU A 236 -11.30 -11.24 -7.60
CA GLU A 236 -12.56 -10.57 -7.26
C GLU A 236 -13.11 -9.78 -8.45
N MET A 237 -12.24 -9.05 -9.15
CA MET A 237 -12.62 -8.31 -10.36
C MET A 237 -13.19 -9.24 -11.43
N TRP A 238 -12.58 -10.41 -11.66
CA TRP A 238 -13.12 -11.41 -12.59
C TRP A 238 -14.53 -11.87 -12.18
N ASN A 239 -14.76 -12.11 -10.88
CA ASN A 239 -16.08 -12.50 -10.39
C ASN A 239 -17.12 -11.38 -10.60
N MET A 240 -16.76 -10.13 -10.35
CA MET A 240 -17.64 -8.98 -10.61
C MET A 240 -17.93 -8.83 -12.10
N ALA A 241 -16.92 -8.99 -12.95
CA ALA A 241 -17.09 -8.96 -14.40
C ALA A 241 -18.01 -10.09 -14.90
N ARG A 242 -17.93 -11.28 -14.31
CA ARG A 242 -18.83 -12.42 -14.60
C ARG A 242 -20.30 -12.09 -14.30
N LEU A 243 -20.55 -11.26 -13.29
CA LEU A 243 -21.87 -10.75 -12.90
C LEU A 243 -22.29 -9.48 -13.67
N GLY A 244 -21.44 -8.99 -14.59
CA GLY A 244 -21.70 -7.80 -15.40
C GLY A 244 -21.38 -6.48 -14.71
N TYR A 245 -20.57 -6.47 -13.65
CA TYR A 245 -20.12 -5.25 -12.96
C TYR A 245 -18.70 -4.86 -13.40
N ALA A 246 -18.49 -3.58 -13.67
CA ALA A 246 -17.17 -2.99 -13.86
C ALA A 246 -16.78 -2.11 -12.67
N PRO A 247 -15.48 -2.00 -12.35
CA PRO A 247 -15.00 -0.97 -11.43
C PRO A 247 -15.15 0.43 -12.05
N VAL A 248 -15.44 1.40 -11.19
CA VAL A 248 -15.48 2.83 -11.53
C VAL A 248 -14.30 3.54 -10.87
N LYS A 249 -14.18 3.43 -9.54
CA LYS A 249 -13.17 4.16 -8.77
C LYS A 249 -12.84 3.48 -7.45
N LEU A 250 -11.57 3.51 -7.08
CA LEU A 250 -11.11 3.22 -5.73
C LEU A 250 -11.49 4.39 -4.81
N LEU A 251 -12.28 4.10 -3.78
CA LEU A 251 -12.78 5.07 -2.81
C LEU A 251 -12.00 4.97 -1.50
N LEU A 252 -11.71 6.12 -0.89
CA LEU A 252 -10.87 6.23 0.29
C LEU A 252 -11.48 7.24 1.27
N GLY A 253 -12.05 6.76 2.37
CA GLY A 253 -12.65 7.58 3.41
C GLY A 253 -11.83 7.53 4.70
N THR A 254 -11.37 8.68 5.19
CA THR A 254 -10.61 8.78 6.43
C THR A 254 -11.27 9.70 7.43
N SER A 255 -11.27 9.31 8.71
CA SER A 255 -11.65 10.17 9.82
C SER A 255 -10.68 10.03 11.00
N VAL A 256 -10.23 11.16 11.57
CA VAL A 256 -9.22 11.23 12.63
C VAL A 256 -9.80 11.83 13.90
N TYR A 257 -9.63 11.16 15.03
CA TYR A 257 -10.16 11.55 16.33
C TYR A 257 -9.07 11.68 17.39
N SER A 258 -9.29 12.54 18.39
CA SER A 258 -8.38 12.69 19.55
C SER A 258 -8.92 12.02 20.82
N LEU A 259 -8.18 11.05 21.32
CA LEU A 259 -8.37 10.46 22.65
C LEU A 259 -8.13 11.46 23.78
N GLY A 260 -7.15 12.35 23.62
CA GLY A 260 -6.75 13.31 24.66
C GLY A 260 -7.77 14.44 24.86
N LEU A 261 -8.52 14.76 23.81
CA LEU A 261 -9.49 15.85 23.83
C LEU A 261 -10.89 15.37 24.27
N VAL A 262 -11.34 14.20 23.79
CA VAL A 262 -12.63 13.61 24.20
C VAL A 262 -12.57 13.07 25.64
N GLY A 263 -11.37 12.82 26.15
CA GLY A 263 -11.13 12.25 27.47
C GLY A 263 -10.40 13.17 28.44
N GLY A 264 -10.47 14.49 28.30
CA GLY A 264 -9.94 15.42 29.32
C GLY A 264 -10.38 14.97 30.71
N PHE A 265 -9.43 14.66 31.59
CA PHE A 265 -9.52 13.98 32.91
C PHE A 265 -9.43 12.44 33.01
N THR A 266 -9.54 11.67 31.93
CA THR A 266 -9.72 10.20 32.05
C THR A 266 -8.44 9.36 32.09
N SER A 267 -7.28 9.86 31.64
CA SER A 267 -6.05 9.05 31.61
C SER A 267 -5.50 8.69 33.00
N ALA A 268 -5.77 9.51 34.02
CA ALA A 268 -5.45 9.20 35.42
C ALA A 268 -6.48 8.25 36.07
N ILE A 269 -7.70 8.19 35.55
CA ILE A 269 -8.81 7.34 36.07
C ILE A 269 -8.81 5.95 35.39
N LYS A 270 -8.31 5.84 34.15
CA LYS A 270 -8.27 4.60 33.35
C LYS A 270 -7.38 3.49 33.92
N ALA A 271 -6.44 3.80 34.82
CA ALA A 271 -5.62 2.77 35.49
C ALA A 271 -6.43 1.97 36.55
N PHE A 272 -7.62 2.44 36.93
CA PHE A 272 -8.43 1.86 38.01
C PHE A 272 -9.80 1.31 37.56
N VAL A 273 -10.15 1.40 36.26
CA VAL A 273 -11.46 0.95 35.75
C VAL A 273 -11.30 -0.34 34.95
N ARG A 274 -11.87 -1.42 35.47
CA ARG A 274 -12.06 -2.70 34.77
C ARG A 274 -13.42 -2.65 34.05
N GLY A 275 -13.44 -2.60 32.72
CA GLY A 275 -14.69 -2.55 31.95
C GLY A 275 -14.58 -1.78 30.63
N GLU A 276 -15.68 -1.72 29.88
CA GLU A 276 -15.79 -0.94 28.65
C GLU A 276 -15.71 0.56 28.93
N ILE A 277 -14.94 1.28 28.11
CA ILE A 277 -14.91 2.75 28.12
C ILE A 277 -15.90 3.24 27.07
N ASN A 278 -17.17 3.38 27.47
CA ASN A 278 -18.28 3.71 26.56
C ASN A 278 -17.99 4.90 25.63
N GLU A 279 -17.30 5.94 26.11
CA GLU A 279 -16.94 7.11 25.29
C GLU A 279 -15.92 6.77 24.19
N LEU A 280 -14.95 5.91 24.48
CA LEU A 280 -14.01 5.42 23.47
C LEU A 280 -14.75 4.55 22.45
N THR A 281 -15.62 3.66 22.92
CA THR A 281 -16.43 2.82 22.02
C THR A 281 -17.27 3.67 21.07
N ARG A 282 -18.01 4.65 21.58
CA ARG A 282 -18.83 5.56 20.75
C ARG A 282 -17.99 6.35 19.76
N MET A 283 -16.82 6.86 20.18
CA MET A 283 -15.89 7.57 19.29
C MET A 283 -15.46 6.69 18.11
N ILE A 284 -15.10 5.43 18.39
CA ILE A 284 -14.71 4.46 17.36
C ILE A 284 -15.87 4.18 16.39
N TYR A 285 -17.10 4.04 16.91
CA TYR A 285 -18.29 3.89 16.07
C TYR A 285 -18.53 5.10 15.17
N HIS A 286 -18.48 6.32 15.71
CA HIS A 286 -18.65 7.55 14.94
C HIS A 286 -17.56 7.74 13.88
N ALA A 287 -16.30 7.43 14.22
CA ALA A 287 -15.21 7.53 13.27
C ALA A 287 -15.36 6.55 12.11
N ARG A 288 -15.83 5.32 12.39
CA ARG A 288 -16.16 4.33 11.37
C ARG A 288 -17.35 4.78 10.51
N GLU A 289 -18.43 5.24 11.13
CA GLU A 289 -19.64 5.71 10.45
C GLU A 289 -19.29 6.86 9.49
N ASN A 290 -18.49 7.82 9.93
CA ASN A 290 -18.05 8.94 9.11
C ASN A 290 -17.15 8.51 7.94
N ALA A 291 -16.17 7.62 8.19
CA ALA A 291 -15.32 7.09 7.13
C ALA A 291 -16.11 6.33 6.05
N LEU A 292 -17.14 5.56 6.45
CA LEU A 292 -18.05 4.88 5.52
C LEU A 292 -18.98 5.85 4.79
N ALA A 293 -19.46 6.90 5.46
CA ALA A 293 -20.28 7.93 4.84
C ALA A 293 -19.52 8.62 3.69
N ILE A 294 -18.24 8.95 3.90
CA ILE A 294 -17.40 9.58 2.86
C ILE A 294 -17.36 8.74 1.58
N ILE A 295 -17.08 7.43 1.67
CA ILE A 295 -17.01 6.58 0.47
C ILE A 295 -18.40 6.38 -0.15
N ASN A 296 -19.46 6.29 0.65
CA ASN A 296 -20.82 6.14 0.13
C ASN A 296 -21.29 7.40 -0.62
N GLU A 297 -21.00 8.59 -0.07
CA GLU A 297 -21.29 9.87 -0.73
C GLU A 297 -20.51 10.00 -2.03
N GLU A 298 -19.22 9.66 -2.04
CA GLU A 298 -18.41 9.70 -3.26
C GLU A 298 -18.92 8.72 -4.33
N ALA A 299 -19.32 7.50 -3.93
CA ALA A 299 -19.91 6.51 -4.85
C ALA A 299 -21.20 7.02 -5.50
N GLN A 300 -22.08 7.66 -4.71
CA GLN A 300 -23.32 8.26 -5.20
C GLN A 300 -23.03 9.40 -6.18
N LEU A 301 -22.06 10.27 -5.86
CA LEU A 301 -21.69 11.41 -6.70
C LEU A 301 -21.16 10.99 -8.07
N ILE A 302 -20.46 9.86 -8.16
CA ILE A 302 -19.97 9.30 -9.43
C ILE A 302 -20.97 8.34 -10.09
N GLY A 303 -22.17 8.19 -9.53
CA GLY A 303 -23.24 7.35 -10.07
C GLY A 303 -22.88 5.87 -10.15
N ALA A 304 -22.12 5.38 -9.17
CA ALA A 304 -21.89 3.96 -8.97
C ALA A 304 -23.14 3.28 -8.37
N ASP A 305 -23.31 1.99 -8.65
CA ASP A 305 -24.44 1.23 -8.12
C ASP A 305 -24.15 0.74 -6.70
N ASP A 306 -22.91 0.32 -6.44
CA ASP A 306 -22.48 -0.25 -5.16
C ASP A 306 -21.01 0.08 -4.85
N VAL A 307 -20.62 -0.11 -3.58
CA VAL A 307 -19.21 -0.14 -3.15
C VAL A 307 -18.90 -1.53 -2.61
N VAL A 308 -17.96 -2.24 -3.23
CA VAL A 308 -17.62 -3.63 -2.89
C VAL A 308 -16.21 -3.75 -2.30
N GLY A 309 -15.96 -4.86 -1.62
CA GLY A 309 -14.65 -5.17 -1.06
C GLY A 309 -14.22 -4.22 0.07
N VAL A 310 -15.18 -3.57 0.75
CA VAL A 310 -14.89 -2.56 1.77
C VAL A 310 -14.07 -3.16 2.91
N LYS A 311 -12.87 -2.61 3.14
CA LYS A 311 -11.99 -2.93 4.26
C LYS A 311 -11.87 -1.71 5.15
N THR A 312 -11.86 -1.94 6.46
CA THR A 312 -11.69 -0.87 7.44
C THR A 312 -10.44 -1.09 8.28
N TYR A 313 -9.67 -0.04 8.51
CA TYR A 313 -8.46 -0.06 9.31
C TYR A 313 -8.51 1.00 10.39
N VAL A 314 -7.86 0.69 11.52
CA VAL A 314 -7.72 1.61 12.66
C VAL A 314 -6.24 1.75 12.96
N TYR A 315 -5.73 2.98 12.90
CA TYR A 315 -4.33 3.29 13.16
C TYR A 315 -4.20 4.21 14.37
N GLN A 316 -3.21 3.95 15.23
CA GLN A 316 -2.80 4.87 16.28
C GLN A 316 -1.63 5.72 15.74
N LEU A 317 -1.87 7.03 15.56
CA LEU A 317 -0.91 7.94 14.93
C LEU A 317 0.07 8.59 15.92
N GLY A 318 -0.02 8.22 17.20
CA GLY A 318 0.69 8.87 18.31
C GLY A 318 -0.05 10.09 18.87
N ASN A 319 0.39 10.60 20.02
CA ASN A 319 -0.21 11.75 20.73
C ASN A 319 -1.72 11.61 21.01
N GLY A 320 -2.21 10.37 21.15
CA GLY A 320 -3.62 10.11 21.37
C GLY A 320 -4.51 10.29 20.13
N LEU A 321 -3.95 10.38 18.92
CA LEU A 321 -4.73 10.41 17.68
C LEU A 321 -5.03 9.00 17.19
N ILE A 322 -6.28 8.75 16.82
CA ILE A 322 -6.72 7.53 16.14
C ILE A 322 -7.24 7.91 14.75
N GLU A 323 -6.79 7.19 13.75
CA GLU A 323 -7.30 7.26 12.39
C GLU A 323 -8.16 6.04 12.07
N PHE A 324 -9.32 6.29 11.46
CA PHE A 324 -10.17 5.29 10.82
C PHE A 324 -10.11 5.47 9.32
N LEU A 325 -9.74 4.41 8.61
CA LEU A 325 -9.72 4.35 7.15
C LEU A 325 -10.75 3.32 6.67
N ALA A 326 -11.59 3.71 5.72
CA ALA A 326 -12.39 2.83 4.89
C ALA A 326 -11.86 2.89 3.45
N ILE A 327 -11.65 1.73 2.83
CA ILE A 327 -11.22 1.59 1.44
C ILE A 327 -12.11 0.56 0.75
N GLY A 328 -12.51 0.83 -0.48
CA GLY A 328 -13.27 -0.13 -1.29
C GLY A 328 -13.42 0.37 -2.72
N THR A 329 -14.01 -0.46 -3.59
CA THR A 329 -14.15 -0.12 -5.01
C THR A 329 -15.60 0.15 -5.36
N ALA A 330 -15.87 1.33 -5.91
CA ALA A 330 -17.14 1.66 -6.53
C ALA A 330 -17.32 0.85 -7.81
N VAL A 331 -18.48 0.22 -7.99
CA VAL A 331 -18.79 -0.61 -9.16
C VAL A 331 -20.09 -0.19 -9.82
N LYS A 332 -20.19 -0.48 -11.13
CA LYS A 332 -21.38 -0.21 -11.92
C LYS A 332 -21.70 -1.36 -12.84
N LYS A 333 -22.99 -1.69 -12.94
CA LYS A 333 -23.48 -2.77 -13.78
C LYS A 333 -23.59 -2.33 -15.22
N HIS A 334 -23.09 -3.16 -16.12
CA HIS A 334 -23.09 -2.93 -17.56
C HIS A 334 -23.32 -4.23 -18.31
N ASN A 335 -24.20 -4.19 -19.32
CA ASN A 335 -24.55 -5.36 -20.13
C ASN A 335 -23.39 -5.87 -21.03
N ARG A 336 -22.31 -5.09 -21.18
CA ARG A 336 -21.17 -5.43 -22.04
C ARG A 336 -20.05 -6.16 -21.29
N ILE A 337 -20.02 -6.06 -19.97
CA ILE A 337 -18.95 -6.60 -19.15
C ILE A 337 -19.16 -8.10 -19.01
N LYS A 338 -18.15 -8.87 -19.39
CA LYS A 338 -18.16 -10.33 -19.33
C LYS A 338 -16.75 -10.88 -19.24
N THR A 339 -16.67 -12.13 -18.83
CA THR A 339 -15.46 -12.94 -18.86
C THR A 339 -15.46 -13.83 -20.09
N ALA A 340 -14.29 -14.22 -20.57
CA ALA A 340 -14.15 -15.15 -21.69
C ALA A 340 -14.48 -16.58 -21.26
N SER A 341 -14.09 -16.96 -20.04
CA SER A 341 -14.36 -18.27 -19.45
C SER A 341 -15.57 -18.22 -18.51
N ALA A 342 -16.27 -19.35 -18.36
CA ALA A 342 -17.43 -19.45 -17.47
C ALA A 342 -17.03 -19.59 -15.98
N GLN A 343 -15.83 -20.08 -15.72
CA GLN A 343 -15.27 -20.34 -14.39
C GLN A 343 -13.75 -20.11 -14.41
N LEU A 344 -13.19 -19.63 -13.29
CA LEU A 344 -11.75 -19.62 -13.07
C LEU A 344 -11.21 -21.06 -12.91
N PRO A 345 -10.02 -21.37 -13.45
CA PRO A 345 -9.37 -22.63 -13.16
C PRO A 345 -9.04 -22.69 -11.65
N PRO A 346 -9.11 -23.86 -11.01
CA PRO A 346 -8.75 -23.99 -9.59
C PRO A 346 -7.36 -23.42 -9.26
N GLN A 347 -6.40 -23.55 -10.17
CA GLN A 347 -5.04 -23.02 -10.05
C GLN A 347 -5.00 -21.50 -9.91
N ALA A 348 -5.98 -20.77 -10.45
CA ALA A 348 -6.02 -19.31 -10.30
C ALA A 348 -6.40 -18.89 -8.87
N ILE A 349 -7.08 -19.75 -8.10
CA ILE A 349 -7.59 -19.42 -6.75
C ILE A 349 -6.85 -20.15 -5.63
N VAL A 350 -6.03 -21.15 -5.96
CA VAL A 350 -5.19 -21.85 -4.97
C VAL A 350 -4.11 -20.89 -4.49
N VAL A 351 -3.94 -20.79 -3.18
CA VAL A 351 -2.86 -20.02 -2.56
C VAL A 351 -1.60 -20.88 -2.51
N ASP A 352 -0.51 -20.37 -3.04
CA ASP A 352 0.80 -21.01 -2.95
C ASP A 352 1.24 -21.13 -1.48
N LYS A 353 1.94 -22.23 -1.18
CA LYS A 353 2.41 -22.53 0.17
C LYS A 353 3.93 -22.40 0.23
N ASP A 354 4.39 -21.66 1.23
CA ASP A 354 5.81 -21.63 1.56
C ASP A 354 6.29 -23.02 2.00
N THR A 355 7.52 -23.36 1.63
CA THR A 355 8.16 -24.62 2.04
C THR A 355 9.40 -24.37 2.90
N PHE A 356 9.82 -23.11 3.03
CA PHE A 356 10.94 -22.70 3.85
C PHE A 356 10.42 -21.83 5.00
N TYR A 357 10.61 -22.30 6.23
CA TYR A 357 10.17 -21.62 7.44
C TYR A 357 11.38 -21.40 8.34
N ASP A 358 11.75 -20.14 8.56
CA ASP A 358 12.80 -19.78 9.50
C ASP A 358 12.18 -19.29 10.81
N SER A 359 12.18 -20.16 11.82
CA SER A 359 11.66 -19.86 13.16
C SER A 359 12.67 -19.13 14.05
N THR A 360 13.92 -18.97 13.61
CA THR A 360 15.00 -18.35 14.41
C THR A 360 14.98 -16.82 14.34
N ASN A 361 14.19 -16.28 13.42
CA ASN A 361 14.24 -14.89 13.03
C ASN A 361 12.83 -14.28 13.02
N THR A 362 12.18 -14.30 14.18
CA THR A 362 10.82 -13.74 14.37
C THR A 362 10.76 -12.22 14.18
N ASP A 363 11.91 -11.55 14.21
CA ASP A 363 12.09 -10.09 14.04
C ASP A 363 12.77 -9.71 12.71
N SER A 364 13.21 -10.66 11.88
CA SER A 364 13.80 -10.30 10.58
C SER A 364 12.73 -10.08 9.53
N MET A 365 13.03 -9.13 8.64
CA MET A 365 12.42 -8.95 7.34
C MET A 365 12.70 -10.17 6.43
N ASN A 366 12.32 -11.38 6.84
CA ASN A 366 12.27 -12.53 5.93
C ASN A 366 11.09 -12.29 4.97
N VAL A 367 11.36 -11.53 3.91
CA VAL A 367 10.46 -11.38 2.77
C VAL A 367 10.65 -12.63 1.92
N ASN A 368 9.64 -13.51 1.85
CA ASN A 368 9.62 -14.44 0.73
C ASN A 368 9.45 -13.60 -0.54
N ILE A 369 10.55 -13.44 -1.28
CA ILE A 369 10.64 -12.63 -2.50
C ILE A 369 9.71 -13.12 -3.62
N ASN A 370 9.26 -14.38 -3.55
CA ASN A 370 8.31 -14.96 -4.51
C ASN A 370 6.86 -14.67 -4.12
N THR A 371 6.59 -14.29 -2.87
CA THR A 371 5.28 -13.82 -2.46
C THR A 371 5.29 -12.29 -2.44
N GLY A 372 4.39 -11.64 -3.18
CA GLY A 372 4.25 -10.17 -3.18
C GLY A 372 3.77 -9.57 -1.84
N VAL A 373 3.89 -10.31 -0.73
CA VAL A 373 3.50 -9.92 0.61
C VAL A 373 4.72 -9.33 1.32
N LYS A 374 4.68 -8.02 1.59
CA LYS A 374 5.66 -7.40 2.50
C LYS A 374 5.31 -7.76 3.96
N PRO A 375 6.31 -7.97 4.82
CA PRO A 375 6.10 -8.22 6.23
C PRO A 375 5.37 -7.03 6.87
N ILE A 376 4.29 -7.33 7.57
CA ILE A 376 3.59 -6.38 8.43
C ILE A 376 4.55 -6.04 9.56
N ASN A 377 4.93 -4.77 9.65
CA ASN A 377 5.76 -4.24 10.73
C ASN A 377 4.99 -4.40 12.06
N ARG A 378 5.22 -5.51 12.77
CA ARG A 378 4.92 -5.58 14.20
C ARG A 378 6.11 -4.97 14.89
N GLY A 379 5.99 -3.71 15.29
CA GLY A 379 7.02 -3.07 16.10
C GLY A 379 7.29 -3.93 17.32
N SER A 380 8.44 -4.59 17.37
CA SER A 380 8.88 -5.24 18.60
C SER A 380 9.20 -4.12 19.58
N LEU A 381 8.45 -4.07 20.67
CA LEU A 381 8.86 -3.27 21.83
C LEU A 381 10.13 -3.95 22.35
N SER A 382 11.27 -3.51 21.84
CA SER A 382 12.57 -3.98 22.27
C SER A 382 12.65 -3.87 23.79
N LEU A 383 12.66 -5.03 24.47
CA LEU A 383 12.85 -5.15 25.93
C LEU A 383 14.15 -4.49 26.40
N VAL A 384 15.06 -4.15 25.48
CA VAL A 384 16.32 -3.44 25.75
C VAL A 384 16.06 -2.05 26.31
N VAL A 385 15.04 -1.32 25.84
CA VAL A 385 14.75 0.04 26.31
C VAL A 385 14.30 0.07 27.78
N PRO A 386 13.31 -0.73 28.23
CA PRO A 386 12.99 -0.79 29.66
C PRO A 386 14.14 -1.34 30.50
N LEU A 387 14.96 -2.27 29.98
CA LEU A 387 16.13 -2.79 30.70
C LEU A 387 17.19 -1.69 30.94
N PHE A 388 17.47 -0.85 29.93
CA PHE A 388 18.38 0.29 30.08
C PHE A 388 17.86 1.33 31.06
N ILE A 389 16.54 1.59 31.07
CA ILE A 389 15.92 2.51 32.04
C ILE A 389 16.05 1.95 33.45
N ILE A 390 15.81 0.65 33.66
CA ILE A 390 15.97 0.00 34.96
C ILE A 390 17.43 0.04 35.43
N ILE A 391 18.38 -0.31 34.55
CA ILE A 391 19.82 -0.26 34.86
C ILE A 391 20.26 1.17 35.19
N PHE A 392 19.78 2.17 34.45
CA PHE A 392 20.05 3.58 34.69
C PHE A 392 19.54 4.04 36.06
N PHE A 393 18.32 3.65 36.45
CA PHE A 393 17.78 3.96 37.78
C PHE A 393 18.53 3.25 38.91
N ILE A 394 18.98 2.00 38.70
CA ILE A 394 19.82 1.27 39.66
C ILE A 394 21.18 1.97 39.83
N LEU A 395 21.79 2.43 38.74
CA LEU A 395 23.05 3.18 38.78
C LEU A 395 22.92 4.52 39.50
N ILE A 396 21.82 5.26 39.26
CA ILE A 396 21.53 6.50 39.99
C ILE A 396 21.34 6.24 41.48
N GLN A 397 20.58 5.21 41.85
CA GLN A 397 20.38 4.81 43.25
C GLN A 397 21.72 4.46 43.92
N PHE A 398 22.59 3.72 43.23
CA PHE A 398 23.91 3.37 43.75
C PHE A 398 24.80 4.61 43.95
N ILE A 399 24.80 5.54 42.99
CA ILE A 399 25.56 6.80 43.10
C ILE A 399 25.06 7.66 44.26
N ILE A 400 23.74 7.80 44.43
CA ILE A 400 23.14 8.56 45.54
C ILE A 400 23.51 7.91 46.88
N HIS A 401 23.40 6.59 46.99
CA HIS A 401 23.72 5.88 48.23
C HIS A 401 25.21 5.96 48.59
N HIS A 402 26.08 5.96 47.58
CA HIS A 402 27.53 6.12 47.80
C HIS A 402 27.90 7.56 48.16
N PHE A 403 27.22 8.56 47.61
CA PHE A 403 27.38 9.95 48.01
C PHE A 403 26.92 10.19 49.47
N ASP A 404 25.80 9.60 49.89
CA ASP A 404 25.32 9.69 51.28
C ASP A 404 26.27 9.02 52.29
N ALA A 405 27.02 8.00 51.86
CA ALA A 405 28.01 7.31 52.70
C ALA A 405 29.37 8.02 52.78
N VAL A 406 29.69 8.90 51.82
CA VAL A 406 30.94 9.69 51.79
C VAL A 406 30.79 11.05 52.47
N PHE A 407 29.57 11.57 52.58
CA PHE A 407 29.26 12.86 53.20
C PHE A 407 28.57 12.76 54.58
N ARG A 408 28.59 11.58 55.21
CA ARG A 408 28.38 11.38 56.65
C ARG A 408 29.71 11.04 57.30
#